data_AF-A0A8S3GUA3-F1
#
_entry.id   AF-A0A8S3GUA3-F1
#
_cell.length_a   1.000
_cell.length_b   1.000
_cell.length_c   1.000
_cell.angle_alpha   90.00
_cell.angle_beta   90.00
_cell.angle_gamma   90.00
#
_symmetry.space_group_name_H-M   'P 1'
#
loop_
_entity.id
_entity.type
_entity.pdbx_description
1 polymer ?
#
loop_
_entity_poly.entity_id
_entity_poly.type
_entity_poly.pdbx_seq_one_letter_code
_entity_poly.pdbx_strand_id
1 'polypeptide(L)'
;MGRTQQTACKSDGDRTTRRTAAYQTYAQQRQAAAREQGREELTEAELEVAAPVDVVYDVSYESSFYAHYFTAQATTSDILLPSFGVATTINPLENGDQKPEHWLSMNFNSHFDGPGIHSNNDRLHLVITLDVSGSMSDRFEGEPGKTKVQIAQQSLLTLLKQLSPDDALGIVLFNSTATVLQPIKKV
;
A
#
# COMPACT_ATOMS: atom_id res chain seq x y z
N MET A 1 30.07 31.20 -14.14
CA MET A 1 29.39 29.90 -14.35
C MET A 1 29.91 28.91 -13.32
N GLY A 2 29.35 28.93 -12.11
CA GLY A 2 29.75 28.04 -11.01
C GLY A 2 28.81 26.84 -10.97
N ARG A 3 29.35 25.65 -11.26
CA ARG A 3 28.63 24.38 -11.26
C ARG A 3 28.69 23.83 -9.83
N THR A 4 27.60 23.96 -9.07
CA THR A 4 27.52 23.45 -7.70
C THR A 4 27.50 21.93 -7.73
N GLN A 5 28.58 21.31 -7.27
CA GLN A 5 28.64 19.86 -7.07
C GLN A 5 27.73 19.51 -5.90
N GLN A 6 26.67 18.75 -6.17
CA GLN A 6 25.91 18.06 -5.13
C GLN A 6 26.81 16.98 -4.54
N THR A 7 27.30 17.19 -3.32
CA THR A 7 27.95 16.14 -2.54
C THR A 7 26.88 15.16 -2.09
N ALA A 8 26.81 14.02 -2.77
CA ALA A 8 26.07 12.86 -2.31
C ALA A 8 26.61 12.47 -0.93
N CYS A 9 25.78 12.65 0.11
CA CYS A 9 26.04 12.09 1.43
C CYS A 9 25.98 10.56 1.27
N LYS A 10 27.14 9.91 1.24
CA LYS A 10 27.24 8.46 1.42
C LYS A 10 26.75 8.15 2.82
N SER A 11 25.52 7.65 2.94
CA SER A 11 25.05 7.02 4.17
C SER A 11 25.77 5.69 4.30
N ASP A 12 26.80 5.65 5.15
CA ASP A 12 27.41 4.39 5.57
C ASP A 12 26.33 3.47 6.12
N GLY A 13 26.25 2.28 5.53
CA GLY A 13 25.27 1.25 5.85
C GLY A 13 25.57 0.57 7.18
N ASP A 14 25.41 1.32 8.27
CA ASP A 14 25.31 0.74 9.60
C ASP A 14 23.83 0.58 9.95
N ARG A 15 23.41 -0.67 10.09
CA ARG A 15 22.02 -1.11 10.27
C ARG A 15 21.60 -1.00 11.74
N THR A 16 22.13 -0.02 12.46
CA THR A 16 21.64 0.39 13.77
C THR A 16 20.72 1.59 13.55
N THR A 17 19.41 1.36 13.62
CA THR A 17 18.41 2.42 13.68
C THR A 17 18.84 3.44 14.72
N ARG A 18 19.31 4.62 14.29
CA ARG A 18 19.57 5.74 15.21
C ARG A 18 18.23 6.09 15.83
N ARG A 19 17.98 5.60 17.04
CA ARG A 19 16.79 5.89 17.82
C ARG A 19 16.75 7.39 18.08
N THR A 20 15.78 8.06 17.45
CA THR A 20 15.58 9.51 17.59
C THR A 20 15.26 9.85 19.04
N ALA A 21 15.55 11.08 19.46
CA ALA A 21 15.22 11.58 20.81
C ALA A 21 13.72 11.41 21.15
N ALA A 22 12.84 11.48 20.15
CA ALA A 22 11.41 11.20 20.27
C ALA A 22 11.12 9.76 20.73
N TYR A 23 11.79 8.76 20.13
CA TYR A 23 11.67 7.36 20.53
C TYR A 23 12.17 7.13 21.96
N GLN A 24 13.31 7.74 22.32
CA GLN A 24 13.88 7.60 23.66
C GLN A 24 12.94 8.16 24.74
N THR A 25 12.34 9.32 24.46
CA THR A 25 11.36 9.95 25.37
C THR A 25 10.09 9.11 25.49
N TYR A 26 9.58 8.59 24.37
CA TYR A 26 8.42 7.71 24.32
C TYR A 26 8.65 6.40 25.11
N ALA A 27 9.81 5.75 24.90
CA ALA A 27 10.17 4.51 25.59
C ALA A 27 10.26 4.73 27.10
N GLN A 28 10.89 5.83 27.55
CA GLN A 28 10.97 6.18 28.96
C GLN A 28 9.58 6.40 29.59
N GLN A 29 8.67 7.10 28.91
CA GLN A 29 7.30 7.33 29.40
C GLN A 29 6.52 6.02 29.50
N ARG A 30 6.63 5.12 28.51
CA ARG A 30 5.94 3.83 28.52
C ARG A 30 6.48 2.88 29.58
N GLN A 31 7.79 2.85 29.77
CA GLN A 31 8.42 2.08 30.85
C GLN A 31 8.05 2.61 32.24
N ALA A 32 7.98 3.94 32.42
CA ALA A 32 7.53 4.54 33.67
C ALA A 32 6.07 4.16 33.99
N ALA A 33 5.17 4.26 33.01
CA ALA A 33 3.76 3.88 33.19
C ALA A 33 3.57 2.38 33.48
N ALA A 34 4.38 1.50 32.87
CA ALA A 34 4.35 0.06 33.16
C ALA A 34 4.78 -0.24 34.62
N ARG A 35 5.82 0.46 35.10
CA ARG A 35 6.31 0.36 36.49
C ARG A 35 5.28 0.84 37.51
N GLU A 36 4.58 1.94 37.22
CA GLU A 36 3.49 2.45 38.08
C GLU A 36 2.30 1.48 38.17
N GLN A 37 2.08 0.67 37.13
CA GLN A 37 1.02 -0.35 37.08
C GLN A 37 1.46 -1.72 37.63
N GLY A 38 2.69 -1.83 38.16
CA GLY A 38 3.24 -3.09 38.68
C GLY A 38 3.42 -4.18 37.61
N ARG A 39 3.50 -3.80 36.33
CA ARG A 39 3.77 -4.71 35.21
C ARG A 39 5.27 -4.87 34.99
N GLU A 40 5.67 -6.01 34.41
CA GLU A 40 7.03 -6.23 33.95
C GLU A 40 7.42 -5.21 32.87
N GLU A 41 8.73 -4.97 32.72
CA GLU A 41 9.25 -4.02 31.74
C GLU A 41 8.83 -4.42 30.32
N LEU A 42 8.26 -3.47 29.59
CA LEU A 42 7.84 -3.68 28.21
C LEU A 42 9.04 -4.07 27.35
N THR A 43 8.85 -5.11 26.54
CA THR A 43 9.87 -5.59 25.63
C THR A 43 10.10 -4.58 24.50
N GLU A 44 11.29 -4.62 23.91
CA GLU A 44 11.69 -3.72 22.83
C GLU A 44 10.77 -3.81 21.61
N ALA A 45 10.25 -5.01 21.32
CA ALA A 45 9.27 -5.24 20.27
C ALA A 45 7.93 -4.55 20.55
N GLU A 46 7.45 -4.55 21.81
CA GLU A 46 6.20 -3.88 22.19
C GLU A 46 6.34 -2.35 22.13
N LEU A 47 7.53 -1.83 22.43
CA LEU A 47 7.83 -0.41 22.35
C LEU A 47 7.95 0.06 20.89
N GLU A 48 8.53 -0.75 20.00
CA GLU A 48 8.65 -0.42 18.57
C GLU A 48 7.30 -0.47 17.84
N VAL A 49 6.41 -1.40 18.17
CA VAL A 49 5.07 -1.49 17.56
C VAL A 49 4.24 -0.23 17.80
N ALA A 50 4.41 0.42 18.95
CA ALA A 50 3.63 1.58 19.35
C ALA A 50 4.42 2.90 19.29
N ALA A 51 5.66 2.88 18.81
CA ALA A 51 6.50 4.07 18.77
C ALA A 51 5.98 5.10 17.76
N PRO A 52 6.04 6.41 18.11
CA PRO A 52 5.79 7.47 17.15
C PRO A 52 6.88 7.44 16.06
N VAL A 53 6.46 7.32 14.80
CA VAL A 53 7.35 7.41 13.64
C VAL A 53 7.65 8.88 13.38
N ASP A 54 8.93 9.22 13.31
CA ASP A 54 9.38 10.57 12.95
C ASP A 54 9.31 10.73 11.42
N VAL A 55 8.48 11.65 10.94
CA VAL A 55 8.22 11.86 9.53
C VAL A 55 9.01 13.08 9.05
N VAL A 56 10.01 12.86 8.21
CA VAL A 56 10.78 13.94 7.59
C VAL A 56 10.08 14.39 6.33
N TYR A 57 9.70 15.67 6.27
CA TYR A 57 9.05 16.27 5.13
C TYR A 57 10.07 16.79 4.09
N ASP A 58 9.79 16.52 2.82
CA ASP A 58 10.39 17.21 1.67
C ASP A 58 9.38 18.21 1.08
N VAL A 59 9.85 19.16 0.27
CA VAL A 59 9.12 20.36 -0.16
C VAL A 59 7.85 20.06 -0.99
N SER A 60 7.70 18.86 -1.55
CA SER A 60 6.51 18.45 -2.30
C SER A 60 5.43 17.80 -1.42
N TYR A 61 4.17 18.07 -1.76
CA TYR A 61 2.99 17.48 -1.11
C TYR A 61 2.98 15.94 -1.26
N GLU A 62 3.38 15.44 -2.42
CA GLU A 62 3.42 14.01 -2.69
C GLU A 62 4.46 13.31 -1.80
N SER A 63 5.66 13.87 -1.66
CA SER A 63 6.70 13.29 -0.80
C SER A 63 6.30 13.30 0.67
N SER A 64 5.63 14.37 1.12
CA SER A 64 5.11 14.46 2.49
C SER A 64 3.97 13.47 2.76
N PHE A 65 3.05 13.29 1.81
CA PHE A 65 1.99 12.27 1.91
C PHE A 65 2.56 10.84 1.94
N TYR A 66 3.52 10.52 1.06
CA TYR A 66 4.14 9.19 1.02
C TYR A 66 5.13 8.93 2.17
N ALA A 67 5.59 9.97 2.87
CA ALA A 67 6.41 9.82 4.07
C ALA A 67 5.60 9.27 5.26
N HIS A 68 4.26 9.37 5.21
CA HIS A 68 3.37 8.70 6.16
C HIS A 68 3.19 7.23 5.77
N TYR A 69 4.10 6.37 6.25
CA TYR A 69 3.94 4.92 6.12
C TYR A 69 3.08 4.38 7.27
N PHE A 70 1.88 3.93 6.96
CA PHE A 70 1.05 3.21 7.91
C PHE A 70 1.41 1.72 7.84
N THR A 71 2.00 1.22 8.93
CA THR A 71 2.34 -0.20 9.02
C THR A 71 1.03 -0.99 9.12
N ALA A 72 0.78 -1.83 8.13
CA ALA A 72 -0.30 -2.81 8.21
C ALA A 72 -0.02 -3.73 9.41
N GLN A 73 -0.95 -3.79 10.36
CA GLN A 73 -0.81 -4.63 11.54
C GLN A 73 -0.84 -6.11 11.15
N ALA A 74 -0.39 -6.99 12.06
CA ALA A 74 -0.31 -8.42 11.83
C ALA A 74 -1.67 -9.02 11.39
N THR A 75 -1.60 -10.11 10.61
CA THR A 75 -2.74 -10.90 10.16
C THR A 75 -3.60 -11.33 11.34
N THR A 76 -4.90 -11.08 11.27
CA THR A 76 -5.89 -11.47 12.29
C THR A 76 -6.50 -12.83 11.97
N SER A 77 -7.14 -13.49 12.95
CA SER A 77 -8.01 -14.64 12.72
C SER A 77 -9.43 -14.25 12.30
N ASP A 78 -9.79 -12.97 12.42
CA ASP A 78 -11.13 -12.48 12.12
C ASP A 78 -11.36 -12.26 10.63
N ILE A 79 -12.62 -12.26 10.19
CA ILE A 79 -13.01 -11.92 8.80
C ILE A 79 -12.67 -10.46 8.49
N LEU A 80 -12.85 -9.57 9.46
CA LEU A 80 -12.56 -8.16 9.33
C LEU A 80 -12.22 -7.60 10.72
N LEU A 81 -11.00 -7.09 10.86
CA LEU A 81 -10.55 -6.35 12.03
C LEU A 81 -10.04 -4.97 11.58
N PRO A 82 -10.85 -3.91 11.75
CA PRO A 82 -10.37 -2.56 11.50
C PRO A 82 -9.32 -2.18 12.55
N SER A 83 -8.13 -1.78 12.11
CA SER A 83 -7.09 -1.19 12.97
C SER A 83 -6.98 0.29 12.65
N PHE A 84 -6.80 1.11 13.68
CA PHE A 84 -6.71 2.55 13.55
C PHE A 84 -5.34 3.02 14.04
N GLY A 85 -4.69 3.87 13.25
CA GLY A 85 -3.46 4.55 13.64
C GLY A 85 -3.68 6.05 13.56
N VAL A 86 -3.24 6.78 14.58
CA VAL A 86 -3.33 8.24 14.62
C VAL A 86 -1.92 8.81 14.64
N ALA A 87 -1.67 9.80 13.79
CA ALA A 87 -0.45 10.59 13.83
C ALA A 87 -0.80 12.07 13.91
N THR A 88 0.01 12.83 14.63
CA THR A 88 -0.12 14.30 14.66
C THR A 88 1.21 14.87 14.23
N THR A 89 1.19 15.74 13.24
CA THR A 89 2.37 16.39 12.72
C THR A 89 2.19 17.90 12.69
N ILE A 90 3.30 18.63 12.63
CA ILE A 90 3.28 20.08 12.49
C ILE A 90 3.67 20.35 11.05
N ASN A 91 2.83 21.10 10.33
CA ASN A 91 3.11 21.47 8.95
C ASN A 91 4.30 22.44 8.92
N PRO A 92 5.45 22.07 8.31
CA PRO A 92 6.62 22.93 8.26
C PRO A 92 6.50 24.07 7.24
N LEU A 93 5.48 24.04 6.37
CA LEU A 93 5.26 25.04 5.30
C LEU A 93 4.38 26.21 5.75
N GLU A 94 3.63 26.08 6.85
CA GLU A 94 2.87 27.19 7.43
C GLU A 94 3.81 28.13 8.21
N ASN A 95 4.28 29.18 7.52
CA ASN A 95 5.11 30.23 8.11
C ASN A 95 4.30 31.07 9.12
N GLY A 96 4.28 30.66 10.39
CA GLY A 96 3.86 31.52 11.52
C GLY A 96 2.86 30.88 12.47
N ASP A 97 1.93 30.07 11.94
CA ASP A 97 0.98 29.30 12.75
C ASP A 97 1.38 27.82 12.67
N GLN A 98 2.07 27.31 13.69
CA GLN A 98 2.38 25.89 13.81
C GLN A 98 1.11 25.09 14.17
N LYS A 99 0.17 24.99 13.22
CA LYS A 99 -1.06 24.23 13.43
C LYS A 99 -0.76 22.73 13.41
N PRO A 100 -1.24 21.97 14.41
CA PRO A 100 -1.14 20.53 14.38
C PRO A 100 -2.10 19.98 13.31
N GLU A 101 -1.57 19.16 12.41
CA GLU A 101 -2.34 18.34 11.48
C GLU A 101 -2.54 16.95 12.08
N HIS A 102 -3.77 16.45 12.01
CA HIS A 102 -4.14 15.13 12.52
C HIS A 102 -4.42 14.18 11.38
N TRP A 103 -3.75 13.02 11.41
CA TRP A 103 -3.85 11.97 10.42
C TRP A 103 -4.52 10.75 11.06
N LEU A 104 -5.52 10.21 10.37
CA LEU A 104 -6.16 8.96 10.73
C LEU A 104 -5.86 7.94 9.63
N SER A 105 -5.25 6.83 10.02
CA SER A 105 -5.14 5.63 9.20
C SER A 105 -6.14 4.60 9.68
N MET A 106 -6.70 3.86 8.73
CA MET A 106 -7.57 2.74 8.98
C MET A 106 -7.10 1.60 8.09
N ASN A 107 -6.67 0.49 8.70
CA ASN A 107 -6.37 -0.73 7.95
C ASN A 107 -7.47 -1.75 8.18
N PHE A 108 -7.89 -2.42 7.12
CA PHE A 108 -8.86 -3.49 7.19
C PHE A 108 -8.12 -4.82 7.13
N ASN A 109 -7.77 -5.35 8.30
CA ASN A 109 -7.05 -6.60 8.38
C ASN A 109 -8.05 -7.77 8.33
N SER A 110 -7.64 -8.86 7.71
CA SER A 110 -8.41 -10.08 7.62
C SER A 110 -7.54 -11.32 7.73
N HIS A 111 -8.14 -12.44 8.14
CA HIS A 111 -7.52 -13.77 7.99
C HIS A 111 -7.31 -14.17 6.52
N PHE A 112 -7.91 -13.43 5.59
CA PHE A 112 -7.66 -13.52 4.14
C PHE A 112 -6.36 -12.84 3.70
N ASP A 113 -5.68 -12.08 4.57
CA ASP A 113 -4.46 -11.36 4.18
C ASP A 113 -3.23 -12.28 4.14
N GLY A 114 -2.25 -11.92 3.29
CA GLY A 114 -0.97 -12.62 3.20
C GLY A 114 -1.14 -14.09 2.77
N PRO A 115 -0.76 -15.08 3.60
CA PRO A 115 -0.98 -16.50 3.29
C PRO A 115 -2.46 -16.86 3.10
N GLY A 116 -3.38 -16.15 3.77
CA GLY A 116 -4.82 -16.39 3.72
C GLY A 116 -5.43 -16.23 2.32
N ILE A 117 -4.82 -15.38 1.49
CA ILE A 117 -5.32 -15.08 0.13
C ILE A 117 -5.23 -16.30 -0.79
N HIS A 118 -4.31 -17.23 -0.48
CA HIS A 118 -4.12 -18.45 -1.24
C HIS A 118 -4.96 -19.61 -0.72
N SER A 119 -5.25 -19.64 0.59
CA SER A 119 -5.95 -20.76 1.23
C SER A 119 -7.47 -20.63 1.21
N ASN A 120 -7.98 -19.41 1.14
CA ASN A 120 -9.41 -19.14 1.20
C ASN A 120 -9.85 -18.41 -0.07
N ASN A 121 -9.96 -19.19 -1.15
CA ASN A 121 -10.39 -18.70 -2.47
C ASN A 121 -11.90 -18.89 -2.61
N ASP A 122 -12.67 -17.96 -2.04
CA ASP A 122 -14.09 -17.86 -2.32
C ASP A 122 -14.33 -17.66 -3.82
N ARG A 123 -15.48 -18.12 -4.32
CA ARG A 123 -15.82 -18.05 -5.74
C ARG A 123 -15.74 -16.63 -6.27
N LEU A 124 -14.82 -16.38 -7.20
CA LEU A 124 -14.67 -15.08 -7.84
C LEU A 124 -15.62 -14.96 -9.04
N HIS A 125 -16.40 -13.87 -9.08
CA HIS A 125 -17.13 -13.45 -10.27
C HIS A 125 -16.37 -12.33 -10.98
N LEU A 126 -15.63 -12.67 -12.02
CA LEU A 126 -14.82 -11.73 -12.79
C LEU A 126 -15.54 -11.29 -14.05
N VAL A 127 -15.74 -9.98 -14.20
CA VAL A 127 -16.27 -9.38 -15.43
C VAL A 127 -15.22 -8.48 -16.05
N ILE A 128 -14.85 -8.76 -17.30
CA ILE A 128 -13.85 -8.01 -18.04
C ILE A 128 -14.51 -7.27 -19.19
N THR A 129 -14.33 -5.96 -19.22
CA THR A 129 -14.74 -5.12 -20.35
C THR A 129 -13.53 -4.86 -21.23
N LEU A 130 -13.54 -5.37 -22.46
CA LEU A 130 -12.47 -5.23 -23.43
C LEU A 130 -12.83 -4.16 -24.46
N ASP A 131 -12.02 -3.11 -24.54
CA ASP A 131 -12.13 -2.12 -25.62
C ASP A 131 -11.69 -2.75 -26.96
N VAL A 132 -12.54 -2.60 -27.98
CA VAL A 132 -12.28 -3.04 -29.36
C VAL A 132 -12.38 -1.87 -30.34
N SER A 133 -12.18 -0.64 -29.85
CA SER A 133 -12.10 0.57 -30.65
C SER A 133 -10.96 0.52 -31.69
N GLY A 134 -11.05 1.38 -32.71
CA GLY A 134 -10.06 1.43 -33.79
C GLY A 134 -8.61 1.60 -33.28
N SER A 135 -8.40 2.41 -32.22
CA SER A 135 -7.08 2.64 -31.63
C SER A 135 -6.46 1.40 -30.97
N MET A 136 -7.26 0.37 -30.69
CA MET A 136 -6.74 -0.89 -30.16
C MET A 136 -6.01 -1.71 -31.24
N SER A 137 -6.26 -1.42 -32.53
CA SER A 137 -5.51 -2.00 -33.65
C SER A 137 -4.14 -1.35 -33.86
N ASP A 138 -3.85 -0.25 -33.15
CA ASP A 138 -2.54 0.41 -33.21
C ASP A 138 -1.47 -0.45 -32.54
N ARG A 139 -0.21 -0.14 -32.85
CA ARG A 139 0.94 -0.78 -32.20
C ARG A 139 0.98 -0.44 -30.72
N PHE A 140 1.37 -1.42 -29.90
CA PHE A 140 1.62 -1.21 -28.49
C PHE A 140 3.04 -0.64 -28.30
N GLU A 141 3.15 0.47 -27.60
CA GLU A 141 4.44 1.06 -27.25
C GLU A 141 5.10 0.22 -26.15
N GLY A 142 6.26 -0.38 -26.44
CA GLY A 142 6.99 -1.23 -25.49
C GLY A 142 7.17 -2.69 -25.95
N GLU A 143 6.37 -3.16 -26.90
CA GLU A 143 6.61 -4.45 -27.57
C GLU A 143 6.59 -4.31 -29.10
N PRO A 144 7.71 -4.51 -29.80
CA PRO A 144 7.76 -4.37 -31.25
C PRO A 144 6.95 -5.48 -31.93
N GLY A 145 6.04 -5.08 -32.82
CA GLY A 145 5.33 -5.99 -33.73
C GLY A 145 3.98 -6.50 -33.24
N LYS A 146 3.51 -6.09 -32.05
CA LYS A 146 2.17 -6.42 -31.55
C LYS A 146 1.26 -5.20 -31.46
N THR A 147 -0.02 -5.43 -31.65
CA THR A 147 -1.09 -4.43 -31.47
C THR A 147 -1.56 -4.40 -30.02
N LYS A 148 -2.23 -3.31 -29.61
CA LYS A 148 -2.78 -3.18 -28.24
C LYS A 148 -3.80 -4.30 -27.94
N VAL A 149 -4.66 -4.67 -28.91
CA VAL A 149 -5.56 -5.83 -28.75
C VAL A 149 -4.79 -7.12 -28.47
N GLN A 150 -3.71 -7.39 -29.22
CA GLN A 150 -2.95 -8.63 -29.05
C GLN A 150 -2.30 -8.71 -27.66
N ILE A 151 -1.77 -7.59 -27.16
CA ILE A 151 -1.25 -7.51 -25.79
C ILE A 151 -2.37 -7.71 -24.78
N ALA A 152 -3.52 -7.05 -24.95
CA ALA A 152 -4.66 -7.22 -24.06
C ALA A 152 -5.16 -8.67 -24.02
N GLN A 153 -5.18 -9.37 -25.15
CA GLN A 153 -5.50 -10.80 -25.21
C GLN A 153 -4.47 -11.66 -24.47
N GLN A 154 -3.17 -11.36 -24.58
CA GLN A 154 -2.12 -12.08 -23.86
C GLN A 154 -2.22 -11.86 -22.34
N SER A 155 -2.47 -10.63 -21.91
CA SER A 155 -2.72 -10.30 -20.51
C SER A 155 -3.96 -11.01 -19.99
N LEU A 156 -5.04 -11.04 -20.78
CA LEU A 156 -6.25 -11.77 -20.46
C LEU A 156 -5.97 -13.27 -20.29
N LEU A 157 -5.29 -13.91 -21.25
CA LEU A 157 -4.92 -15.32 -21.15
C LEU A 157 -4.04 -15.62 -19.94
N THR A 158 -3.18 -14.68 -19.54
CA THR A 158 -2.34 -14.81 -18.34
C THR A 158 -3.17 -14.74 -17.07
N LEU A 159 -4.12 -13.81 -17.03
CA LEU A 159 -5.06 -13.67 -15.91
C LEU A 159 -5.95 -14.92 -15.79
N LEU A 160 -6.48 -15.43 -16.89
CA LEU A 160 -7.34 -16.62 -16.89
C LEU A 160 -6.65 -17.88 -16.36
N LYS A 161 -5.31 -17.96 -16.45
CA LYS A 161 -4.54 -19.07 -15.85
C LYS A 161 -4.50 -19.03 -14.33
N GLN A 162 -4.80 -17.88 -13.72
CA GLN A 162 -4.84 -17.71 -12.26
C GLN A 162 -6.23 -18.00 -11.69
N LEU A 163 -7.27 -18.11 -12.53
CA LEU A 163 -8.62 -18.43 -12.09
C LEU A 163 -8.74 -19.90 -11.68
N SER A 164 -9.51 -20.13 -10.63
CA SER A 164 -9.87 -21.45 -10.16
C SER A 164 -11.04 -22.03 -10.96
N PRO A 165 -11.20 -23.37 -11.01
CA PRO A 165 -12.30 -24.01 -11.74
C PRO A 165 -13.69 -23.62 -11.25
N ASP A 166 -13.83 -23.12 -10.01
CA ASP A 166 -15.08 -22.67 -9.42
C ASP A 166 -15.42 -21.20 -9.68
N ASP A 167 -14.51 -20.44 -10.30
CA ASP A 167 -14.72 -19.04 -10.63
C ASP A 167 -15.64 -18.87 -11.84
N ALA A 168 -16.29 -17.72 -11.94
CA ALA A 168 -17.14 -17.35 -13.06
C ALA A 168 -16.57 -16.17 -13.83
N LEU A 169 -16.56 -16.28 -15.15
CA LEU A 169 -16.05 -15.26 -16.07
C LEU A 169 -17.15 -14.71 -16.96
N GLY A 170 -17.22 -13.39 -17.06
CA GLY A 170 -17.96 -12.66 -18.08
C GLY A 170 -17.03 -11.76 -18.90
N ILE A 171 -17.22 -11.70 -20.21
CA ILE A 171 -16.48 -10.82 -21.11
C ILE A 171 -17.46 -9.97 -21.91
N VAL A 172 -17.27 -8.66 -21.84
CA VAL A 172 -18.04 -7.67 -22.59
C VAL A 172 -17.09 -6.92 -23.51
N LEU A 173 -17.42 -6.84 -24.80
CA LEU A 173 -16.70 -6.00 -25.75
C LEU A 173 -17.34 -4.63 -25.80
N PHE A 174 -16.51 -3.60 -25.87
CA PHE A 174 -16.97 -2.21 -25.91
C PHE A 174 -16.36 -1.47 -27.09
N ASN A 175 -17.21 -0.75 -27.83
CA ASN A 175 -16.83 0.30 -28.77
C ASN A 175 -17.87 1.44 -28.68
N SER A 176 -18.53 1.80 -29.78
CA SER A 176 -19.74 2.64 -29.75
C SER A 176 -20.94 1.97 -29.04
N THR A 177 -20.90 0.64 -28.88
CA THR A 177 -21.92 -0.14 -28.17
C THR A 177 -21.27 -1.22 -27.30
N ALA A 178 -21.94 -1.63 -26.24
CA ALA A 178 -21.53 -2.77 -25.43
C ALA A 178 -22.15 -4.06 -25.99
N THR A 179 -21.33 -5.08 -26.21
CA THR A 179 -21.78 -6.40 -26.67
C THR A 179 -21.23 -7.48 -25.74
N VAL A 180 -22.08 -8.39 -25.29
CA VAL A 180 -21.66 -9.50 -24.42
C VAL A 180 -21.02 -10.56 -25.31
N LEU A 181 -19.72 -10.79 -25.14
CA LEU A 181 -19.02 -11.89 -25.82
C LEU A 181 -19.19 -13.20 -25.07
N GLN A 182 -19.00 -13.14 -23.75
CA GLN A 182 -19.16 -14.29 -22.85
C GLN A 182 -20.05 -13.85 -21.69
N PRO A 183 -21.26 -14.42 -21.53
CA PRO A 183 -22.06 -14.18 -20.34
C PRO A 183 -21.37 -14.81 -19.12
N ILE A 184 -21.66 -14.31 -17.92
CA ILE A 184 -21.09 -14.83 -16.68
C ILE A 184 -21.41 -16.33 -16.57
N LYS A 185 -20.37 -17.15 -16.68
CA LYS A 185 -20.43 -18.60 -16.56
C LYS A 185 -19.21 -19.09 -15.82
N LYS A 186 -19.38 -20.20 -15.11
CA LYS A 186 -18.28 -20.93 -14.49
C LYS A 186 -17.24 -21.31 -15.56
N VAL A 187 -15.96 -21.06 -15.27
CA VAL A 187 -14.81 -21.26 -16.18
C VAL A 187 -14.60 -22.74 -16.51
#